data_AF-A0A945JUP4-F1
#
_entry.id   AF-A0A945JUP4-F1
#
_cell.length_a   1.000
_cell.length_b   1.000
_cell.length_c   1.000
_cell.angle_alpha   90.00
_cell.angle_beta   90.00
_cell.angle_gamma   90.00
#
_symmetry.space_group_name_H-M   'P 1'
#
loop_
_entity.id
_entity.type
_entity.pdbx_description
1 polymer ?
#
loop_
_entity_poly.entity_id
_entity_poly.type
_entity_poly.pdbx_seq_one_letter_code
_entity_poly.pdbx_strand_id
1 'polypeptide(L)'
;MSVAPSTASSYRAPAFIDFQPEWSGKGATEARLEALREHSVVIIDDFVDSEWIPILREAGRRVTEACRPEKGYSVIDSSKGYVHRTDQDEPWAIRGIIHPAFKEPSFAEFHGSDEMMEFLSGWSNGLQPEDLTLSTILLWCNNRKHEHKLGWHRDTVWWGTGESRTSQEKGGDGPEAYSEEAERQVWEKIRERNDKQVDERNGMGIFLALVDDECHEIVAGSHNRWRTPFEHDVLLPQRMKDAGVPHTPSWDGESPIPLQTAVRLKAGQALIRIGTNIHTGHTVTDRERNTLAMGWSKWSGPFEGEPKVADGRWAWQHDPAVREALPHEWMKTAWDRWAETEQLGDTLEDRYTPWDIKNIKAGQVVGWRGELEKQAAAAGEAWEERQKVEG
;
A
#
# COMPACT_ATOMS: atom_id res chain seq x y z
N MET A 1 -29.89 35.75 10.77
CA MET A 1 -29.23 35.12 9.61
C MET A 1 -28.93 33.69 10.00
N SER A 2 -29.61 32.74 9.37
CA SER A 2 -29.44 31.31 9.66
C SER A 2 -28.09 30.86 9.13
N VAL A 3 -27.25 30.31 10.00
CA VAL A 3 -26.04 29.60 9.60
C VAL A 3 -26.51 28.37 8.82
N ALA A 4 -26.10 28.27 7.55
CA ALA A 4 -26.33 27.05 6.77
C ALA A 4 -25.60 25.89 7.47
N PRO A 5 -26.22 24.70 7.60
CA PRO A 5 -25.54 23.56 8.18
C PRO A 5 -24.33 23.21 7.31
N SER A 6 -23.16 23.07 7.92
CA SER A 6 -21.99 22.54 7.22
C SER A 6 -22.35 21.18 6.64
N THR A 7 -22.03 20.97 5.37
CA THR A 7 -22.33 19.76 4.60
C THR A 7 -21.84 18.51 5.32
N ALA A 8 -22.75 17.85 6.04
CA ALA A 8 -22.55 16.55 6.66
C ALA A 8 -22.54 15.40 5.62
N SER A 9 -22.15 15.65 4.37
CA SER A 9 -22.33 14.71 3.24
C SER A 9 -21.03 14.19 2.61
N SER A 10 -19.85 14.45 3.18
CA SER A 10 -18.60 13.95 2.59
C SER A 10 -18.28 12.51 2.97
N TYR A 11 -19.03 11.92 3.91
CA TYR A 11 -18.73 10.59 4.44
C TYR A 11 -19.70 9.54 3.93
N ARG A 12 -19.15 8.53 3.25
CA ARG A 12 -19.96 7.43 2.71
C ARG A 12 -20.21 6.35 3.76
N ALA A 13 -19.26 6.07 4.66
CA ALA A 13 -19.49 5.00 5.62
C ALA A 13 -20.61 5.35 6.64
N PRO A 14 -21.61 4.48 6.83
CA PRO A 14 -22.67 4.67 7.83
C PRO A 14 -22.22 4.37 9.27
N ALA A 15 -21.04 3.78 9.45
CA ALA A 15 -20.50 3.35 10.74
C ALA A 15 -19.01 3.66 10.86
N PHE A 16 -18.52 3.72 12.10
CA PHE A 16 -17.13 3.97 12.42
C PHE A 16 -16.61 2.92 13.39
N ILE A 17 -15.34 2.56 13.25
CA ILE A 17 -14.56 1.82 14.24
C ILE A 17 -13.51 2.77 14.83
N ASP A 18 -13.58 2.94 16.14
CA ASP A 18 -12.67 3.73 16.94
C ASP A 18 -11.81 2.81 17.80
N PHE A 19 -10.71 3.34 18.33
CA PHE A 19 -9.93 2.66 19.36
C PHE A 19 -10.82 2.30 20.56
N GLN A 20 -10.68 1.07 21.05
CA GLN A 20 -11.39 0.59 22.23
C GLN A 20 -10.42 0.47 23.42
N PRO A 21 -10.80 0.90 24.63
CA PRO A 21 -9.93 0.82 25.81
C PRO A 21 -9.41 -0.59 26.12
N GLU A 22 -10.16 -1.64 25.81
CA GLU A 22 -9.74 -3.03 25.95
C GLU A 22 -8.59 -3.42 25.00
N TRP A 23 -8.36 -2.66 23.93
CA TRP A 23 -7.21 -2.82 23.04
C TRP A 23 -5.96 -2.09 23.54
N SER A 24 -6.01 -1.45 24.72
CA SER A 24 -4.82 -0.83 25.31
C SER A 24 -3.77 -1.88 25.67
N GLY A 25 -2.50 -1.48 25.63
CA GLY A 25 -1.36 -2.33 25.97
C GLY A 25 -0.27 -2.25 24.91
N LYS A 26 0.83 -2.98 25.12
CA LYS A 26 1.94 -3.03 24.14
C LYS A 26 1.88 -4.31 23.31
N GLY A 27 2.16 -4.19 22.01
CA GLY A 27 2.31 -5.34 21.12
C GLY A 27 1.03 -6.17 20.95
N ALA A 28 1.17 -7.49 20.81
CA ALA A 28 0.08 -8.41 20.47
C ALA A 28 -0.68 -8.94 21.71
N THR A 29 -1.46 -8.08 22.37
CA THR A 29 -2.35 -8.50 23.48
C THR A 29 -3.48 -9.42 22.98
N GLU A 30 -4.02 -10.27 23.86
CA GLU A 30 -5.11 -11.18 23.46
C GLU A 30 -6.31 -10.42 22.88
N ALA A 31 -6.72 -9.32 23.52
CA ALA A 31 -7.83 -8.49 23.03
C ALA A 31 -7.57 -7.93 21.62
N ARG A 32 -6.33 -7.56 21.30
CA ARG A 32 -5.96 -7.09 19.95
C ARG A 32 -6.02 -8.23 18.91
N LEU A 33 -5.60 -9.43 19.31
CA LEU A 33 -5.66 -10.61 18.44
C LEU A 33 -7.10 -11.09 18.22
N GLU A 34 -7.95 -11.07 19.25
CA GLU A 34 -9.38 -11.33 19.15
C GLU A 34 -10.07 -10.32 18.21
N ALA A 35 -9.75 -9.02 18.35
CA ALA A 35 -10.25 -7.99 17.45
C ALA A 35 -9.85 -8.22 15.99
N LEU A 36 -8.61 -8.66 15.72
CA LEU A 36 -8.20 -9.03 14.37
C LEU A 36 -9.02 -10.22 13.82
N ARG A 37 -9.25 -11.26 14.63
CA ARG A 37 -10.04 -12.44 14.23
C ARG A 37 -11.51 -12.12 14.00
N GLU A 38 -12.07 -11.20 14.79
CA GLU A 38 -13.48 -10.82 14.68
C GLU A 38 -13.70 -9.80 13.55
N HIS A 39 -12.91 -8.72 13.55
CA HIS A 39 -13.19 -7.54 12.74
C HIS A 39 -12.29 -7.40 11.51
N SER A 40 -11.22 -8.21 11.37
CA SER A 40 -10.09 -8.06 10.43
C SER A 40 -9.12 -6.92 10.74
N VAL A 41 -9.41 -6.12 11.76
CA VAL A 41 -8.69 -4.89 12.07
C VAL A 41 -8.56 -4.71 13.57
N VAL A 42 -7.50 -4.02 13.96
CA VAL A 42 -7.35 -3.48 15.32
C VAL A 42 -6.64 -2.13 15.25
N ILE A 43 -7.08 -1.21 16.10
CA ILE A 43 -6.40 0.08 16.29
C ILE A 43 -5.49 -0.06 17.50
N ILE A 44 -4.22 0.27 17.33
CA ILE A 44 -3.23 0.30 18.40
C ILE A 44 -2.86 1.75 18.73
N ASP A 45 -2.48 1.98 19.98
CA ASP A 45 -2.11 3.28 20.54
C ASP A 45 -0.62 3.35 20.93
N ASP A 46 0.20 2.39 20.51
CA ASP A 46 1.60 2.25 20.93
C ASP A 46 2.48 3.48 20.60
N PHE A 47 2.07 4.34 19.66
CA PHE A 47 2.84 5.52 19.20
C PHE A 47 2.18 6.87 19.50
N VAL A 48 1.10 6.92 20.32
CA VAL A 48 0.37 8.18 20.58
C VAL A 48 1.23 9.27 21.24
N ASP A 49 2.19 8.86 22.07
CA ASP A 49 3.12 9.75 22.77
C ASP A 49 4.50 9.82 22.09
N SER A 50 4.64 9.25 20.90
CA SER A 50 5.93 9.18 20.19
C SER A 50 6.39 10.58 19.73
N GLU A 51 7.64 10.93 20.03
CA GLU A 51 8.28 12.16 19.56
C GLU A 51 8.45 12.17 18.02
N TRP A 52 8.36 11.01 17.36
CA TRP A 52 8.47 10.88 15.92
C TRP A 52 7.24 11.41 15.18
N ILE A 53 6.04 11.39 15.79
CA ILE A 53 4.80 11.79 15.11
C ILE A 53 4.88 13.20 14.49
N PRO A 54 5.26 14.27 15.22
CA PRO A 54 5.40 15.59 14.62
C PRO A 54 6.51 15.65 13.55
N ILE A 55 7.62 14.93 13.71
CA ILE A 55 8.74 14.92 12.76
C ILE A 55 8.28 14.31 11.42
N LEU A 56 7.70 13.12 11.50
CA LEU A 56 7.21 12.37 10.35
C LEU A 56 6.05 13.07 9.66
N ARG A 57 5.15 13.72 10.43
CA ARG A 57 4.05 14.53 9.88
C ARG A 57 4.56 15.62 8.97
N GLU A 58 5.53 16.40 9.43
CA GLU A 58 6.09 17.50 8.65
C GLU A 58 6.90 17.00 7.44
N ALA A 59 7.64 15.89 7.58
CA ALA A 59 8.29 15.23 6.46
C ALA A 59 7.26 14.77 5.39
N GLY A 60 6.16 14.16 5.83
CA GLY A 60 5.08 13.72 4.94
C GLY A 60 4.42 14.88 4.19
N ARG A 61 4.20 16.02 4.87
CA ARG A 61 3.69 17.25 4.24
C ARG A 61 4.64 17.79 3.17
N ARG A 62 5.95 17.86 3.46
CA ARG A 62 6.97 18.32 2.50
C ARG A 62 7.06 17.42 1.27
N VAL A 63 7.10 16.10 1.46
CA VAL A 63 7.13 15.13 0.37
C VAL A 63 5.87 15.22 -0.50
N THR A 64 4.71 15.27 0.14
CA THR A 64 3.43 15.40 -0.57
C THR A 64 3.38 16.67 -1.42
N GLU A 65 3.80 17.82 -0.87
CA GLU A 65 3.84 19.09 -1.60
C GLU A 65 4.89 19.08 -2.73
N ALA A 66 6.04 18.46 -2.52
CA ALA A 66 7.07 18.34 -3.54
C ALA A 66 6.64 17.45 -4.72
N CYS A 67 5.79 16.45 -4.48
CA CYS A 67 5.26 15.55 -5.51
C CYS A 67 4.09 16.14 -6.31
N ARG A 68 3.66 17.37 -6.04
CA ARG A 68 2.57 18.02 -6.78
C ARG A 68 2.95 18.22 -8.26
N PRO A 69 2.00 18.07 -9.20
CA PRO A 69 2.29 18.08 -10.63
C PRO A 69 2.98 19.37 -11.10
N GLU A 70 2.65 20.52 -10.52
CA GLU A 70 3.27 21.81 -10.85
C GLU A 70 4.74 21.94 -10.40
N LYS A 71 5.21 21.06 -9.51
CA LYS A 71 6.61 21.03 -9.06
C LYS A 71 7.47 20.12 -9.92
N GLY A 72 6.87 19.15 -10.61
CA GLY A 72 7.60 18.12 -11.35
C GLY A 72 8.66 17.47 -10.47
N TYR A 73 9.93 17.52 -10.90
CA TYR A 73 11.09 17.01 -10.15
C TYR A 73 12.01 18.11 -9.59
N SER A 74 11.52 19.36 -9.52
CA SER A 74 12.36 20.53 -9.17
C SER A 74 12.73 20.62 -7.68
N VAL A 75 11.94 20.02 -6.79
CA VAL A 75 12.13 20.08 -5.33
C VAL A 75 12.74 18.77 -4.83
N ILE A 76 12.08 17.66 -5.15
CA ILE A 76 12.49 16.28 -4.90
C ILE A 76 12.50 15.56 -6.24
N ASP A 77 13.50 14.71 -6.46
CA ASP A 77 13.51 13.81 -7.62
C ASP A 77 12.61 12.60 -7.35
N SER A 78 11.29 12.83 -7.42
CA SER A 78 10.29 11.80 -7.09
C SER A 78 10.23 10.66 -8.12
N SER A 79 10.94 10.79 -9.25
CA SER A 79 11.12 9.71 -10.23
C SER A 79 11.98 8.56 -9.70
N LYS A 80 12.69 8.78 -8.58
CA LYS A 80 13.41 7.76 -7.80
C LYS A 80 12.52 6.96 -6.85
N GLY A 81 11.23 7.27 -6.79
CA GLY A 81 10.23 6.51 -6.04
C GLY A 81 9.15 5.98 -6.97
N TYR A 82 7.94 5.78 -6.42
CA TYR A 82 6.76 5.48 -7.22
C TYR A 82 5.57 6.27 -6.67
N VAL A 83 5.19 7.34 -7.39
CA VAL A 83 4.10 8.24 -6.99
C VAL A 83 2.80 7.79 -7.65
N HIS A 84 1.88 7.28 -6.84
CA HIS A 84 0.53 7.01 -7.28
C HIS A 84 -0.23 8.32 -7.45
N ARG A 85 -0.79 8.52 -8.64
CA ARG A 85 -1.46 9.77 -9.03
C ARG A 85 -2.91 9.51 -9.45
N THR A 86 -3.76 10.52 -9.28
CA THR A 86 -5.12 10.54 -9.84
C THR A 86 -5.08 10.85 -11.34
N ASP A 87 -6.23 10.85 -12.01
CA ASP A 87 -6.33 11.21 -13.45
C ASP A 87 -5.90 12.67 -13.76
N GLN A 88 -5.81 13.52 -12.74
CA GLN A 88 -5.36 14.92 -12.80
C GLN A 88 -3.95 15.08 -12.23
N ASP A 89 -3.22 13.98 -12.13
CA ASP A 89 -1.82 13.88 -11.73
C ASP A 89 -1.53 14.30 -10.28
N GLU A 90 -2.55 14.45 -9.42
CA GLU A 90 -2.35 14.72 -8.00
C GLU A 90 -1.89 13.45 -7.26
N PRO A 91 -0.90 13.53 -6.36
CA PRO A 91 -0.45 12.38 -5.59
C PRO A 91 -1.51 11.95 -4.56
N TRP A 92 -1.76 10.64 -4.46
CA TRP A 92 -2.59 10.03 -3.39
C TRP A 92 -1.86 8.94 -2.60
N ALA A 93 -0.74 8.42 -3.11
CA ALA A 93 0.19 7.60 -2.35
C ALA A 93 1.61 7.72 -2.93
N ILE A 94 2.62 7.69 -2.07
CA ILE A 94 4.03 7.92 -2.44
C ILE A 94 4.89 6.79 -1.86
N ARG A 95 5.49 5.98 -2.74
CA ARG A 95 6.47 4.95 -2.38
C ARG A 95 7.87 5.45 -2.63
N GLY A 96 8.85 4.89 -1.92
CA GLY A 96 10.25 5.30 -2.02
C GLY A 96 10.63 6.47 -1.12
N ILE A 97 9.83 6.77 -0.10
CA ILE A 97 10.08 7.90 0.82
C ILE A 97 11.38 7.79 1.62
N ILE A 98 11.96 6.59 1.71
CA ILE A 98 13.29 6.35 2.31
C ILE A 98 14.45 6.54 1.33
N HIS A 99 14.17 6.67 0.03
CA HIS A 99 15.22 6.89 -0.96
C HIS A 99 15.87 8.28 -0.73
N PRO A 100 17.20 8.41 -0.72
CA PRO A 100 17.88 9.66 -0.36
C PRO A 100 17.51 10.86 -1.24
N ALA A 101 17.06 10.63 -2.48
CA ALA A 101 16.49 11.66 -3.37
C ALA A 101 15.28 12.40 -2.79
N PHE A 102 14.54 11.79 -1.85
CA PHE A 102 13.42 12.41 -1.14
C PHE A 102 13.89 13.34 -0.01
N LYS A 103 15.15 13.27 0.41
CA LYS A 103 15.77 14.18 1.39
C LYS A 103 15.06 14.20 2.76
N GLU A 104 14.35 13.12 3.11
CA GLU A 104 13.67 12.94 4.40
C GLU A 104 14.19 11.67 5.10
N PRO A 105 15.38 11.71 5.73
CA PRO A 105 15.97 10.53 6.38
C PRO A 105 15.12 10.02 7.56
N SER A 106 14.28 10.89 8.15
CA SER A 106 13.42 10.57 9.29
C SER A 106 12.53 9.35 9.06
N PHE A 107 12.13 9.06 7.83
CA PHE A 107 11.34 7.85 7.54
C PHE A 107 12.15 6.57 7.76
N ALA A 108 13.40 6.53 7.30
CA ALA A 108 14.28 5.39 7.51
C ALA A 108 14.76 5.30 8.97
N GLU A 109 15.03 6.45 9.60
CA GLU A 109 15.40 6.53 11.01
C GLU A 109 14.29 6.01 11.93
N PHE A 110 13.05 6.42 11.73
CA PHE A 110 11.92 5.88 12.49
C PHE A 110 11.72 4.38 12.25
N HIS A 111 11.79 3.94 10.99
CA HIS A 111 11.57 2.54 10.62
C HIS A 111 12.59 1.57 11.25
N GLY A 112 13.80 2.06 11.52
CA GLY A 112 14.86 1.34 12.25
C GLY A 112 15.01 1.71 13.72
N SER A 113 14.15 2.58 14.27
CA SER A 113 14.28 3.10 15.64
C SER A 113 14.01 2.05 16.71
N ASP A 114 14.54 2.25 17.92
CA ASP A 114 14.30 1.39 19.07
C ASP A 114 12.80 1.27 19.39
N GLU A 115 12.03 2.34 19.24
CA GLU A 115 10.57 2.32 19.45
C GLU A 115 9.87 1.38 18.46
N MET A 116 10.24 1.44 17.18
CA MET A 116 9.71 0.56 16.16
C MET A 116 10.13 -0.89 16.38
N MET A 117 11.37 -1.12 16.82
CA MET A 117 11.90 -2.46 17.09
C MET A 117 11.30 -3.08 18.36
N GLU A 118 11.08 -2.30 19.42
CA GLU A 118 10.38 -2.75 20.63
C GLU A 118 8.95 -3.18 20.29
N PHE A 119 8.24 -2.36 19.49
CA PHE A 119 6.90 -2.72 19.04
C PHE A 119 6.90 -4.00 18.19
N LEU A 120 7.78 -4.08 17.18
CA LEU A 120 7.89 -5.25 16.31
C LEU A 120 8.17 -6.52 17.13
N SER A 121 9.12 -6.46 18.07
CA SER A 121 9.47 -7.59 18.93
C SER A 121 8.28 -8.02 19.79
N GLY A 122 7.58 -7.07 20.41
CA GLY A 122 6.38 -7.33 21.21
C GLY A 122 5.18 -7.83 20.40
N TRP A 123 5.07 -7.48 19.12
CA TRP A 123 4.03 -7.95 18.22
C TRP A 123 4.33 -9.34 17.65
N SER A 124 5.55 -9.54 17.16
CA SER A 124 5.96 -10.66 16.31
C SER A 124 6.72 -11.74 17.08
N ASN A 125 6.28 -12.13 18.28
CA ASN A 125 6.88 -13.26 19.02
C ASN A 125 8.39 -13.11 19.27
N GLY A 126 8.86 -11.88 19.50
CA GLY A 126 10.24 -11.61 19.84
C GLY A 126 11.20 -11.49 18.64
N LEU A 127 10.72 -11.34 17.41
CA LEU A 127 11.58 -11.10 16.24
C LEU A 127 12.62 -10.00 16.53
N GLN A 128 13.85 -10.25 16.11
CA GLN A 128 14.99 -9.35 16.25
C GLN A 128 15.51 -8.92 14.86
N PRO A 129 16.33 -7.86 14.77
CA PRO A 129 16.91 -7.39 13.50
C PRO A 129 17.51 -8.48 12.61
N GLU A 130 18.19 -9.47 13.18
CA GLU A 130 18.79 -10.60 12.47
C GLU A 130 17.76 -11.52 11.80
N ASP A 131 16.49 -11.44 12.19
CA ASP A 131 15.39 -12.24 11.62
C ASP A 131 14.63 -11.49 10.52
N LEU A 132 15.01 -10.26 10.17
CA LEU A 132 14.19 -9.40 9.31
C LEU A 132 14.62 -9.41 7.85
N THR A 133 13.64 -9.20 6.98
CA THR A 133 13.81 -8.79 5.59
C THR A 133 12.99 -7.54 5.34
N LEU A 134 13.49 -6.65 4.48
CA LEU A 134 12.82 -5.38 4.17
C LEU A 134 11.45 -5.65 3.55
N SER A 135 10.47 -4.81 3.90
CA SER A 135 9.14 -4.88 3.33
C SER A 135 8.64 -3.49 2.91
N THR A 136 7.32 -3.33 2.85
CA THR A 136 6.67 -2.13 2.32
C THR A 136 6.96 -0.90 3.16
N ILE A 137 7.25 0.23 2.49
CA ILE A 137 7.14 1.57 3.05
C ILE A 137 6.43 2.48 2.03
N LEU A 138 5.39 3.17 2.49
CA LEU A 138 4.49 3.97 1.68
C LEU A 138 3.88 5.10 2.51
N LEU A 139 3.84 6.30 1.95
CA LEU A 139 3.08 7.43 2.50
C LEU A 139 1.75 7.55 1.77
N TRP A 140 0.65 7.42 2.49
CA TRP A 140 -0.67 7.81 2.01
C TRP A 140 -0.87 9.30 2.22
N CYS A 141 -1.22 9.99 1.15
CA CYS A 141 -1.38 11.44 1.15
C CYS A 141 -2.71 11.85 0.50
N ASN A 142 -3.13 13.10 0.73
CA ASN A 142 -4.35 13.60 0.12
C ASN A 142 -4.10 14.33 -1.21
N ASN A 143 -5.03 14.14 -2.15
CA ASN A 143 -5.15 14.97 -3.33
C ASN A 143 -5.91 16.26 -2.96
N ARG A 144 -5.49 17.42 -3.48
CA ARG A 144 -6.09 18.73 -3.09
C ARG A 144 -7.34 19.11 -3.90
N LYS A 145 -7.63 18.40 -5.00
CA LYS A 145 -8.49 18.92 -6.07
C LYS A 145 -9.89 18.30 -6.09
N HIS A 146 -10.02 17.02 -5.78
CA HIS A 146 -11.30 16.29 -5.83
C HIS A 146 -11.30 15.14 -4.81
N GLU A 147 -12.45 14.54 -4.54
CA GLU A 147 -12.44 13.29 -3.79
C GLU A 147 -11.81 12.19 -4.65
N HIS A 148 -10.92 11.39 -4.08
CA HIS A 148 -10.38 10.21 -4.75
C HIS A 148 -10.69 8.97 -3.92
N LYS A 149 -11.26 7.96 -4.58
CA LYS A 149 -11.55 6.66 -3.99
C LYS A 149 -10.91 5.55 -4.81
N LEU A 150 -10.35 4.56 -4.12
CA LEU A 150 -10.01 3.30 -4.74
C LEU A 150 -11.28 2.48 -4.96
N GLY A 151 -11.24 1.56 -5.93
CA GLY A 151 -12.26 0.52 -6.00
C GLY A 151 -12.25 -0.32 -4.73
N TRP A 152 -13.40 -0.86 -4.33
CA TRP A 152 -13.43 -1.89 -3.29
C TRP A 152 -12.62 -3.10 -3.74
N HIS A 153 -11.74 -3.60 -2.87
CA HIS A 153 -10.86 -4.70 -3.19
C HIS A 153 -10.48 -5.51 -1.95
N ARG A 154 -9.77 -6.61 -2.21
CA ARG A 154 -8.96 -7.34 -1.24
C ARG A 154 -7.52 -7.23 -1.74
N ASP A 155 -6.53 -7.15 -0.84
CA ASP A 155 -5.12 -7.06 -1.28
C ASP A 155 -4.64 -8.37 -1.93
N THR A 156 -5.29 -9.48 -1.58
CA THR A 156 -5.00 -10.78 -2.17
C THR A 156 -5.75 -10.96 -3.48
N VAL A 157 -5.16 -11.72 -4.38
CA VAL A 157 -5.85 -12.22 -5.56
C VAL A 157 -6.89 -13.27 -5.10
N TRP A 158 -8.15 -12.86 -5.12
CA TRP A 158 -9.32 -13.68 -4.78
C TRP A 158 -9.87 -14.45 -5.98
N TRP A 159 -9.61 -13.94 -7.18
CA TRP A 159 -10.15 -14.43 -8.44
C TRP A 159 -9.09 -15.18 -9.24
N GLY A 160 -9.52 -16.03 -10.17
CA GLY A 160 -8.60 -16.70 -11.06
C GLY A 160 -7.92 -17.90 -10.41
N THR A 161 -6.62 -18.05 -10.67
CA THR A 161 -5.77 -19.08 -10.04
C THR A 161 -5.45 -18.81 -8.57
N GLY A 162 -5.76 -17.59 -8.08
CA GLY A 162 -5.37 -17.12 -6.75
C GLY A 162 -3.88 -16.73 -6.65
N GLU A 163 -3.14 -16.77 -7.76
CA GLU A 163 -1.73 -16.38 -7.79
C GLU A 163 -1.58 -14.86 -7.82
N SER A 164 -0.63 -14.33 -7.05
CA SER A 164 -0.28 -12.92 -7.06
C SER A 164 0.21 -12.49 -8.43
N ARG A 165 -0.18 -11.29 -8.85
CA ARG A 165 0.25 -10.66 -10.11
C ARG A 165 1.06 -9.42 -9.84
N THR A 166 2.01 -9.14 -10.72
CA THR A 166 2.72 -7.86 -10.72
C THR A 166 1.81 -6.76 -11.30
N SER A 167 2.01 -5.50 -10.90
CA SER A 167 1.19 -4.38 -11.36
C SER A 167 1.30 -4.13 -12.87
N GLN A 168 2.37 -4.63 -13.48
CA GLN A 168 2.64 -4.52 -14.91
C GLN A 168 2.00 -5.65 -15.74
N GLU A 169 1.46 -6.71 -15.11
CA GLU A 169 0.78 -7.81 -15.79
C GLU A 169 -0.67 -7.44 -16.12
N LYS A 170 -1.03 -7.45 -17.41
CA LYS A 170 -2.43 -7.39 -17.84
C LYS A 170 -3.03 -8.80 -17.68
N GLY A 171 -4.03 -8.94 -16.80
CA GLY A 171 -4.58 -10.23 -16.38
C GLY A 171 -5.03 -11.15 -17.52
N GLY A 172 -4.72 -12.45 -17.40
CA GLY A 172 -4.83 -13.45 -18.47
C GLY A 172 -5.83 -14.59 -18.25
N ASP A 173 -6.56 -14.63 -17.13
CA ASP A 173 -7.50 -15.73 -16.90
C ASP A 173 -8.83 -15.50 -17.61
N GLY A 174 -9.40 -16.58 -18.16
CA GLY A 174 -10.73 -16.60 -18.77
C GLY A 174 -11.86 -16.66 -17.75
N PRO A 175 -13.13 -16.55 -18.20
CA PRO A 175 -14.32 -16.52 -17.34
C PRO A 175 -14.44 -17.72 -16.39
N GLU A 176 -13.95 -18.89 -16.79
CA GLU A 176 -13.96 -20.12 -16.00
C GLU A 176 -13.20 -19.99 -14.67
N ALA A 177 -12.15 -19.17 -14.64
CA ALA A 177 -11.34 -18.93 -13.44
C ALA A 177 -12.04 -17.97 -12.44
N TYR A 178 -13.19 -17.42 -12.82
CA TYR A 178 -14.09 -16.60 -11.99
C TYR A 178 -15.38 -17.36 -11.62
N SER A 179 -15.40 -18.68 -11.83
CA SER A 179 -16.49 -19.53 -11.35
C SER A 179 -16.48 -19.60 -9.82
N GLU A 180 -17.67 -19.81 -9.24
CA GLU A 180 -17.80 -20.01 -7.80
C GLU A 180 -16.96 -21.19 -7.31
N GLU A 181 -16.86 -22.26 -8.11
CA GLU A 181 -16.01 -23.42 -7.81
C GLU A 181 -14.53 -23.05 -7.70
N ALA A 182 -14.00 -22.25 -8.64
CA ALA A 182 -12.62 -21.79 -8.61
C ALA A 182 -12.36 -20.89 -7.39
N GLU A 183 -13.26 -19.95 -7.12
CA GLU A 183 -13.13 -19.07 -5.95
C GLU A 183 -13.19 -19.82 -4.63
N ARG A 184 -14.02 -20.87 -4.51
CA ARG A 184 -14.10 -21.68 -3.29
C ARG A 184 -12.77 -22.35 -2.97
N GLN A 185 -12.03 -22.81 -3.99
CA GLN A 185 -10.70 -23.39 -3.80
C GLN A 185 -9.68 -22.36 -3.32
N VAL A 186 -9.74 -21.13 -3.86
CA VAL A 186 -8.86 -20.03 -3.41
C VAL A 186 -9.23 -19.60 -1.98
N TRP A 187 -10.52 -19.58 -1.64
CA TRP A 187 -11.01 -19.16 -0.34
C TRP A 187 -10.55 -20.04 0.83
N GLU A 188 -10.48 -21.36 0.64
CA GLU A 188 -9.96 -22.26 1.67
C GLU A 188 -8.50 -21.91 2.02
N LYS A 189 -7.67 -21.65 1.01
CA LYS A 189 -6.28 -21.21 1.19
C LYS A 189 -6.20 -19.85 1.88
N ILE A 190 -7.10 -18.93 1.54
CA ILE A 190 -7.16 -17.60 2.15
C ILE A 190 -7.46 -17.69 3.65
N ARG A 191 -8.42 -18.53 4.05
CA ARG A 191 -8.76 -18.71 5.47
C ARG A 191 -7.58 -19.25 6.27
N GLU A 192 -6.93 -20.30 5.77
CA GLU A 192 -5.74 -20.85 6.42
C GLU A 192 -4.63 -19.79 6.56
N ARG A 193 -4.41 -18.98 5.53
CA ARG A 193 -3.41 -17.90 5.58
C ARG A 193 -3.78 -16.81 6.59
N ASN A 194 -5.07 -16.45 6.69
CA ASN A 194 -5.52 -15.44 7.65
C ASN A 194 -5.28 -15.89 9.09
N ASP A 195 -5.60 -17.14 9.41
CA ASP A 195 -5.38 -17.71 10.74
C ASP A 195 -3.87 -17.71 11.07
N LYS A 196 -3.03 -18.19 10.14
CA LYS A 196 -1.56 -18.14 10.29
C LYS A 196 -1.01 -16.72 10.45
N GLN A 197 -1.56 -15.74 9.74
CA GLN A 197 -1.12 -14.34 9.87
C GLN A 197 -1.30 -13.83 11.30
N VAL A 198 -2.43 -14.15 11.94
CA VAL A 198 -2.71 -13.74 13.33
C VAL A 198 -1.91 -14.57 14.34
N ASP A 199 -1.73 -15.86 14.11
CA ASP A 199 -1.11 -16.76 15.08
C ASP A 199 0.42 -16.71 15.04
N GLU A 200 1.02 -16.72 13.85
CA GLU A 200 2.48 -16.77 13.67
C GLU A 200 3.11 -15.38 13.78
N ARG A 201 2.40 -14.34 13.30
CA ARG A 201 2.85 -12.93 13.31
C ARG A 201 4.28 -12.78 12.79
N ASN A 202 4.58 -13.43 11.66
CA ASN A 202 5.89 -13.46 10.99
C ASN A 202 6.30 -12.12 10.35
N GLY A 203 6.04 -11.03 11.03
CA GLY A 203 6.16 -9.67 10.53
C GLY A 203 4.98 -8.83 10.95
N MET A 204 5.07 -7.55 10.64
CA MET A 204 4.08 -6.56 10.97
C MET A 204 4.03 -5.52 9.86
N GLY A 205 2.82 -5.16 9.47
CA GLY A 205 2.53 -4.00 8.63
C GLY A 205 1.51 -3.14 9.36
N ILE A 206 1.82 -1.87 9.55
CA ILE A 206 0.95 -0.89 10.22
C ILE A 206 0.59 0.23 9.26
N PHE A 207 -0.57 0.86 9.49
CA PHE A 207 -0.93 2.16 8.92
C PHE A 207 -0.92 3.18 10.07
N LEU A 208 0.22 3.81 10.30
CA LEU A 208 0.43 4.81 11.34
C LEU A 208 -0.11 6.17 10.90
N ALA A 209 -1.14 6.66 11.59
CA ALA A 209 -1.73 7.95 11.31
C ALA A 209 -0.84 9.06 11.88
N LEU A 210 -0.32 9.94 11.03
CA LEU A 210 0.48 11.09 11.47
C LEU A 210 -0.42 12.28 11.81
N VAL A 211 -1.63 12.30 11.27
CA VAL A 211 -2.73 13.21 11.61
C VAL A 211 -3.97 12.38 11.92
N ASP A 212 -5.05 13.00 12.42
CA ASP A 212 -6.32 12.29 12.50
C ASP A 212 -6.73 11.82 11.08
N ASP A 213 -6.95 10.52 10.91
CA ASP A 213 -7.24 9.89 9.62
C ASP A 213 -8.53 9.07 9.70
N GLU A 214 -9.40 9.24 8.71
CA GLU A 214 -10.63 8.46 8.52
C GLU A 214 -10.82 8.02 7.07
N CYS A 215 -9.73 7.84 6.33
CA CYS A 215 -9.77 7.53 4.90
C CYS A 215 -9.86 6.03 4.59
N HIS A 216 -9.68 5.16 5.58
CA HIS A 216 -9.71 3.70 5.38
C HIS A 216 -11.08 3.14 5.71
N GLU A 217 -11.75 2.55 4.72
CA GLU A 217 -13.08 1.96 4.87
C GLU A 217 -13.00 0.46 4.65
N ILE A 218 -13.74 -0.31 5.46
CA ILE A 218 -13.72 -1.77 5.47
C ILE A 218 -15.13 -2.34 5.53
N VAL A 219 -15.26 -3.63 5.23
CA VAL A 219 -16.38 -4.46 5.66
C VAL A 219 -15.87 -5.38 6.76
N ALA A 220 -16.20 -5.05 8.02
CA ALA A 220 -15.73 -5.81 9.18
C ALA A 220 -16.09 -7.30 9.07
N GLY A 221 -15.15 -8.18 9.44
CA GLY A 221 -15.34 -9.63 9.40
C GLY A 221 -15.36 -10.27 7.99
N SER A 222 -15.35 -9.49 6.90
CA SER A 222 -15.37 -10.01 5.52
C SER A 222 -14.18 -10.90 5.14
N HIS A 223 -13.09 -10.83 5.90
CA HIS A 223 -11.91 -11.69 5.77
C HIS A 223 -12.15 -13.15 6.17
N ASN A 224 -13.20 -13.46 6.96
CA ASN A 224 -13.45 -14.80 7.50
C ASN A 224 -14.83 -15.38 7.10
N ARG A 225 -15.54 -14.72 6.17
CA ARG A 225 -16.78 -15.24 5.60
C ARG A 225 -16.76 -15.24 4.07
N TRP A 226 -17.56 -16.13 3.52
CA TRP A 226 -17.85 -16.12 2.09
C TRP A 226 -18.51 -14.79 1.68
N ARG A 227 -18.20 -14.33 0.46
CA ARG A 227 -18.78 -13.10 -0.09
C ARG A 227 -20.28 -13.25 -0.31
N THR A 228 -21.01 -12.16 -0.16
CA THR A 228 -22.41 -12.04 -0.56
C THR A 228 -22.54 -11.84 -2.08
N PRO A 229 -23.73 -12.03 -2.69
CA PRO A 229 -23.96 -11.69 -4.09
C PRO A 229 -23.71 -10.19 -4.40
N PHE A 230 -23.99 -9.31 -3.45
CA PHE A 230 -23.73 -7.87 -3.59
C PHE A 230 -22.22 -7.59 -3.63
N GLU A 231 -21.46 -8.15 -2.68
CA GLU A 231 -20.00 -8.02 -2.67
C GLU A 231 -19.35 -8.66 -3.90
N HIS A 232 -19.93 -9.73 -4.44
CA HIS A 232 -19.50 -10.29 -5.72
C HIS A 232 -19.59 -9.25 -6.83
N ASP A 233 -20.74 -8.63 -6.99
CA ASP A 233 -20.96 -7.61 -8.02
C ASP A 233 -20.01 -6.41 -7.83
N VAL A 234 -19.81 -5.98 -6.59
CA VAL A 234 -18.88 -4.87 -6.26
C VAL A 234 -17.43 -5.20 -6.65
N LEU A 235 -16.96 -6.41 -6.37
CA LEU A 235 -15.56 -6.80 -6.51
C LEU A 235 -15.20 -7.40 -7.88
N LEU A 236 -16.19 -7.89 -8.63
CA LEU A 236 -15.97 -8.55 -9.92
C LEU A 236 -15.48 -7.53 -10.95
N PRO A 237 -14.33 -7.75 -11.62
CA PRO A 237 -13.83 -6.82 -12.63
C PRO A 237 -14.80 -6.62 -13.78
N GLN A 238 -14.95 -5.39 -14.27
CA GLN A 238 -15.88 -5.05 -15.36
C GLN A 238 -15.67 -5.94 -16.59
N ARG A 239 -14.40 -6.16 -17.00
CA ARG A 239 -14.06 -7.04 -18.13
C ARG A 239 -14.63 -8.46 -18.01
N MET A 240 -14.82 -8.96 -16.78
CA MET A 240 -15.36 -10.30 -16.53
C MET A 240 -16.89 -10.30 -16.52
N LYS A 241 -17.51 -9.20 -16.05
CA LYS A 241 -18.95 -8.98 -16.24
C LYS A 241 -19.29 -8.96 -17.73
N ASP A 242 -18.51 -8.23 -18.52
CA ASP A 242 -18.67 -8.12 -19.98
C ASP A 242 -18.42 -9.46 -20.69
N ALA A 243 -17.52 -10.30 -20.16
CA ALA A 243 -17.26 -11.64 -20.65
C ALA A 243 -18.31 -12.69 -20.23
N GLY A 244 -19.38 -12.27 -19.54
CA GLY A 244 -20.52 -13.12 -19.19
C GLY A 244 -20.37 -13.91 -17.89
N VAL A 245 -19.42 -13.56 -17.01
CA VAL A 245 -19.35 -14.17 -15.68
C VAL A 245 -20.65 -13.86 -14.90
N PRO A 246 -21.36 -14.88 -14.39
CA PRO A 246 -22.61 -14.68 -13.68
C PRO A 246 -22.45 -13.76 -12.46
N HIS A 247 -23.25 -12.70 -12.40
CA HIS A 247 -23.30 -11.78 -11.26
C HIS A 247 -24.72 -11.24 -11.10
N THR A 248 -25.00 -10.60 -9.95
CA THR A 248 -26.27 -9.92 -9.70
C THR A 248 -26.02 -8.42 -9.65
N PRO A 249 -26.31 -7.68 -10.75
CA PRO A 249 -26.19 -6.22 -10.75
C PRO A 249 -27.00 -5.63 -9.60
N SER A 250 -26.33 -4.99 -8.68
CA SER A 250 -26.94 -4.51 -7.44
C SER A 250 -26.29 -3.25 -6.88
N TRP A 251 -25.04 -2.97 -7.24
CA TRP A 251 -24.36 -1.75 -6.82
C TRP A 251 -24.40 -0.67 -7.90
N ASP A 252 -24.68 0.57 -7.49
CA ASP A 252 -24.72 1.76 -8.35
C ASP A 252 -23.34 2.40 -8.57
N GLY A 253 -22.28 1.85 -7.96
CA GLY A 253 -20.92 2.39 -8.01
C GLY A 253 -20.67 3.55 -7.04
N GLU A 254 -21.69 3.97 -6.28
CA GLU A 254 -21.62 5.17 -5.45
C GLU A 254 -22.07 4.96 -4.01
N SER A 255 -23.19 4.28 -3.80
CA SER A 255 -23.79 4.04 -2.50
C SER A 255 -22.86 3.23 -1.60
N PRO A 256 -22.96 3.41 -0.28
CA PRO A 256 -22.21 2.60 0.68
C PRO A 256 -22.57 1.12 0.52
N ILE A 257 -21.58 0.25 0.67
CA ILE A 257 -21.84 -1.19 0.66
C ILE A 257 -22.35 -1.66 2.04
N PRO A 258 -23.11 -2.76 2.14
CA PRO A 258 -23.60 -3.25 3.42
C PRO A 258 -22.46 -3.45 4.43
N LEU A 259 -22.65 -2.98 5.66
CA LEU A 259 -21.67 -3.03 6.76
C LEU A 259 -20.36 -2.27 6.50
N GLN A 260 -20.34 -1.37 5.51
CA GLN A 260 -19.24 -0.42 5.33
C GLN A 260 -18.99 0.34 6.64
N THR A 261 -17.75 0.26 7.10
CA THR A 261 -17.30 0.86 8.36
C THR A 261 -16.00 1.58 8.10
N ALA A 262 -15.91 2.78 8.61
CA ALA A 262 -14.73 3.61 8.53
C ALA A 262 -13.83 3.46 9.75
N VAL A 263 -12.52 3.37 9.53
CA VAL A 263 -11.53 3.38 10.62
C VAL A 263 -11.19 4.81 10.96
N ARG A 264 -11.43 5.25 12.20
CA ARG A 264 -10.97 6.56 12.69
C ARG A 264 -9.74 6.39 13.56
N LEU A 265 -8.66 7.00 13.12
CA LEU A 265 -7.38 7.04 13.82
C LEU A 265 -7.14 8.45 14.32
N LYS A 266 -6.62 8.56 15.54
CA LYS A 266 -5.95 9.77 16.03
C LYS A 266 -4.49 9.74 15.64
N ALA A 267 -3.87 10.92 15.54
CA ALA A 267 -2.43 10.99 15.34
C ALA A 267 -1.68 10.12 16.37
N GLY A 268 -0.74 9.31 15.90
CA GLY A 268 0.02 8.34 16.69
C GLY A 268 -0.69 7.00 16.94
N GLN A 269 -1.99 6.88 16.61
CA GLN A 269 -2.61 5.56 16.50
C GLN A 269 -2.24 4.91 15.17
N ALA A 270 -2.18 3.59 15.17
CA ALA A 270 -1.97 2.83 13.96
C ALA A 270 -3.04 1.75 13.77
N LEU A 271 -3.37 1.49 12.50
CA LEU A 271 -4.23 0.36 12.12
C LEU A 271 -3.35 -0.83 11.75
N ILE A 272 -3.66 -1.99 12.33
CA ILE A 272 -3.21 -3.29 11.82
C ILE A 272 -4.42 -3.99 11.21
N ARG A 273 -4.24 -4.57 10.03
CA ARG A 273 -5.32 -5.23 9.29
C ARG A 273 -4.91 -6.52 8.61
N ILE A 274 -5.87 -7.42 8.45
CA ILE A 274 -5.77 -8.59 7.59
C ILE A 274 -6.14 -8.16 6.17
N GLY A 275 -5.16 -8.19 5.26
CA GLY A 275 -5.28 -7.63 3.91
C GLY A 275 -6.36 -8.25 3.02
N THR A 276 -6.86 -9.41 3.43
CA THR A 276 -7.90 -10.13 2.72
C THR A 276 -9.29 -9.57 3.00
N ASN A 277 -9.47 -8.65 3.95
CA ASN A 277 -10.75 -7.97 4.13
C ASN A 277 -11.15 -7.16 2.90
N ILE A 278 -12.46 -6.99 2.70
CA ILE A 278 -12.98 -6.06 1.69
C ILE A 278 -12.76 -4.65 2.24
N HIS A 279 -12.02 -3.84 1.50
CA HIS A 279 -11.68 -2.49 1.92
C HIS A 279 -11.49 -1.54 0.74
N THR A 280 -11.45 -0.25 1.05
CA THR A 280 -11.08 0.82 0.13
C THR A 280 -10.39 1.97 0.87
N GLY A 281 -9.78 2.87 0.10
CA GLY A 281 -9.31 4.16 0.58
C GLY A 281 -10.11 5.28 -0.07
N HIS A 282 -10.72 6.15 0.71
CA HIS A 282 -11.45 7.34 0.26
C HIS A 282 -10.81 8.59 0.85
N THR A 283 -10.41 9.51 -0.01
CA THR A 283 -9.81 10.79 0.36
C THR A 283 -10.76 11.94 0.02
N VAL A 284 -10.84 12.93 0.91
CA VAL A 284 -11.68 14.13 0.77
C VAL A 284 -10.78 15.36 0.77
N THR A 285 -10.99 16.29 -0.15
CA THR A 285 -10.05 17.39 -0.45
C THR A 285 -9.70 18.31 0.72
N ASP A 286 -10.63 18.52 1.65
CA ASP A 286 -10.49 19.42 2.79
C ASP A 286 -9.99 18.72 4.07
N ARG A 287 -9.71 17.41 3.98
CA ARG A 287 -9.22 16.60 5.11
C ARG A 287 -7.80 16.15 4.82
N GLU A 288 -6.86 16.54 5.67
CA GLU A 288 -5.49 16.06 5.52
C GLU A 288 -5.45 14.54 5.67
N ARG A 289 -4.77 13.86 4.75
CA ARG A 289 -4.34 12.48 4.92
C ARG A 289 -2.83 12.47 4.92
N ASN A 290 -2.26 11.88 5.97
CA ASN A 290 -0.83 11.77 6.17
C ASN A 290 -0.60 10.53 7.03
N THR A 291 -0.50 9.38 6.37
CA THR A 291 -0.51 8.07 7.05
C THR A 291 0.57 7.18 6.47
N LEU A 292 1.44 6.66 7.32
CA LEU A 292 2.54 5.80 6.90
C LEU A 292 2.10 4.35 6.95
N ALA A 293 2.10 3.70 5.79
CA ALA A 293 2.05 2.25 5.69
C ALA A 293 3.48 1.71 5.68
N MET A 294 3.90 1.06 6.75
CA MET A 294 5.26 0.51 6.86
C MET A 294 5.30 -0.80 7.63
N GLY A 295 6.35 -1.58 7.40
CA GLY A 295 6.46 -2.88 8.04
C GLY A 295 7.84 -3.52 7.97
N TRP A 296 7.95 -4.66 8.65
CA TRP A 296 9.06 -5.60 8.56
C TRP A 296 8.49 -7.00 8.41
N SER A 297 9.17 -7.84 7.64
CA SER A 297 8.79 -9.24 7.46
C SER A 297 9.86 -10.14 8.06
N LYS A 298 9.44 -11.29 8.59
CA LYS A 298 10.37 -12.35 8.98
C LYS A 298 11.06 -12.90 7.73
N TRP A 299 12.37 -12.98 7.79
CA TRP A 299 13.20 -13.60 6.78
C TRP A 299 12.97 -15.13 6.79
N SER A 300 12.66 -15.69 5.62
CA SER A 300 12.37 -17.11 5.44
C SER A 300 13.62 -17.97 5.23
N GLY A 301 14.82 -17.40 5.41
CA GLY A 301 16.10 -18.02 5.09
C GLY A 301 16.61 -17.66 3.68
N PRO A 302 17.78 -18.17 3.30
CA PRO A 302 18.42 -17.88 2.02
C PRO A 302 17.53 -18.22 0.83
N PHE A 303 17.58 -17.39 -0.21
CA PHE A 303 16.82 -17.62 -1.43
C PHE A 303 17.58 -18.56 -2.39
N GLU A 304 16.96 -19.67 -2.77
CA GLU A 304 17.53 -20.67 -3.69
C GLU A 304 16.93 -20.62 -5.11
N GLY A 305 16.04 -19.66 -5.38
CA GLY A 305 15.33 -19.53 -6.65
C GLY A 305 15.98 -18.54 -7.62
N GLU A 306 15.34 -18.39 -8.78
CA GLU A 306 15.64 -17.29 -9.70
C GLU A 306 14.87 -16.03 -9.27
N PRO A 307 15.52 -14.87 -9.15
CA PRO A 307 14.87 -13.63 -8.74
C PRO A 307 13.84 -13.23 -9.79
N LYS A 308 12.63 -12.90 -9.32
CA LYS A 308 11.57 -12.42 -10.20
C LYS A 308 11.80 -10.96 -10.55
N VAL A 309 11.30 -10.52 -11.71
CA VAL A 309 11.27 -9.07 -11.98
C VAL A 309 10.39 -8.41 -10.91
N ALA A 310 10.93 -7.39 -10.27
CA ALA A 310 10.22 -6.64 -9.24
C ALA A 310 8.96 -6.00 -9.81
N ASP A 311 7.93 -5.92 -8.98
CA ASP A 311 6.78 -5.07 -9.30
C ASP A 311 7.25 -3.62 -9.43
N GLY A 312 6.75 -2.87 -10.41
CA GLY A 312 7.17 -1.49 -10.66
C GLY A 312 6.96 -0.58 -9.45
N ARG A 313 5.98 -0.91 -8.58
CA ARG A 313 5.72 -0.22 -7.31
C ARG A 313 6.88 -0.37 -6.30
N TRP A 314 7.75 -1.35 -6.48
CA TRP A 314 8.91 -1.66 -5.62
C TRP A 314 10.25 -1.47 -6.31
N ALA A 315 10.29 -1.31 -7.64
CA ALA A 315 11.52 -1.19 -8.42
C ALA A 315 12.51 -0.14 -7.89
N TRP A 316 12.02 0.95 -7.28
CA TRP A 316 12.84 1.97 -6.63
C TRP A 316 13.75 1.42 -5.51
N GLN A 317 13.34 0.34 -4.83
CA GLN A 317 14.12 -0.26 -3.75
C GLN A 317 15.41 -0.88 -4.25
N HIS A 318 15.49 -1.26 -5.52
CA HIS A 318 16.71 -1.82 -6.10
C HIS A 318 17.82 -0.77 -6.28
N ASP A 319 17.54 0.53 -6.17
CA ASP A 319 18.59 1.56 -6.25
C ASP A 319 19.57 1.38 -5.10
N PRO A 320 20.87 1.10 -5.37
CA PRO A 320 21.86 0.92 -4.31
C PRO A 320 21.94 2.13 -3.35
N ALA A 321 21.56 3.32 -3.82
CA ALA A 321 21.48 4.50 -2.96
C ALA A 321 20.47 4.34 -1.81
N VAL A 322 19.43 3.52 -1.96
CA VAL A 322 18.50 3.17 -0.87
C VAL A 322 19.24 2.41 0.20
N ARG A 323 19.92 1.30 -0.17
CA ARG A 323 20.71 0.48 0.75
C ARG A 323 21.73 1.31 1.52
N GLU A 324 22.49 2.15 0.80
CA GLU A 324 23.54 2.97 1.42
C GLU A 324 22.99 4.05 2.36
N ALA A 325 21.75 4.52 2.15
CA ALA A 325 21.10 5.51 3.00
C ALA A 325 20.46 4.91 4.27
N LEU A 326 20.39 3.58 4.40
CA LEU A 326 19.80 2.95 5.60
C LEU A 326 20.69 3.23 6.83
N PRO A 327 20.09 3.70 7.96
CA PRO A 327 20.85 4.22 9.10
C PRO A 327 21.56 3.14 9.92
N HIS A 328 21.13 1.88 9.83
CA HIS A 328 21.70 0.77 10.58
C HIS A 328 22.22 -0.33 9.68
N GLU A 329 23.36 -0.93 10.04
CA GLU A 329 23.95 -2.04 9.28
C GLU A 329 23.00 -3.25 9.17
N TRP A 330 22.22 -3.53 10.21
CA TRP A 330 21.24 -4.61 10.17
C TRP A 330 20.12 -4.34 9.15
N MET A 331 19.73 -3.08 8.92
CA MET A 331 18.74 -2.73 7.90
C MET A 331 19.30 -2.99 6.50
N LYS A 332 20.60 -2.75 6.29
CA LYS A 332 21.27 -3.08 5.03
C LYS A 332 21.26 -4.58 4.78
N THR A 333 21.51 -5.39 5.81
CA THR A 333 21.35 -6.85 5.73
C THR A 333 19.92 -7.27 5.42
N ALA A 334 18.92 -6.63 6.05
CA ALA A 334 17.51 -6.89 5.76
C ALA A 334 17.12 -6.49 4.32
N TRP A 335 17.70 -5.42 3.79
CA TRP A 335 17.57 -5.03 2.39
C TRP A 335 18.24 -6.04 1.46
N ASP A 336 19.46 -6.50 1.78
CA ASP A 336 20.20 -7.48 0.97
C ASP A 336 19.38 -8.77 0.81
N ARG A 337 18.78 -9.27 1.90
CA ARG A 337 17.88 -10.44 1.90
C ARG A 337 16.64 -10.24 1.03
N TRP A 338 16.07 -9.05 1.02
CA TRP A 338 14.94 -8.72 0.15
C TRP A 338 15.38 -8.69 -1.32
N ALA A 339 16.51 -8.03 -1.59
CA ALA A 339 17.05 -7.83 -2.93
C ALA A 339 17.51 -9.15 -3.60
N GLU A 340 17.74 -10.22 -2.84
CA GLU A 340 17.99 -11.56 -3.39
C GLU A 340 16.76 -12.17 -4.09
N THR A 341 15.55 -11.76 -3.71
CA THR A 341 14.30 -12.40 -4.17
C THR A 341 13.73 -11.78 -5.45
N GLU A 342 14.16 -10.57 -5.78
CA GLU A 342 13.67 -9.78 -6.91
C GLU A 342 14.83 -9.14 -7.69
N GLN A 343 14.58 -8.73 -8.93
CA GLN A 343 15.54 -7.99 -9.74
C GLN A 343 14.86 -6.84 -10.48
N LEU A 344 15.63 -5.79 -10.78
CA LEU A 344 15.15 -4.66 -11.56
C LEU A 344 14.82 -5.10 -13.00
N GLY A 345 13.61 -4.81 -13.48
CA GLY A 345 13.23 -5.11 -14.86
C GLY A 345 13.95 -4.25 -15.90
N ASP A 346 13.85 -4.64 -17.17
CA ASP A 346 14.59 -4.04 -18.29
C ASP A 346 13.73 -3.16 -19.22
N THR A 347 12.46 -2.96 -18.87
CA THR A 347 11.53 -2.05 -19.57
C THR A 347 11.15 -0.85 -18.71
N LEU A 348 10.61 0.21 -19.33
CA LEU A 348 10.14 1.38 -18.57
C LEU A 348 8.97 1.02 -17.65
N GLU A 349 8.06 0.17 -18.12
CA GLU A 349 6.90 -0.28 -17.37
C GLU A 349 7.29 -1.08 -16.13
N ASP A 350 8.45 -1.75 -16.14
CA ASP A 350 8.95 -2.46 -14.96
C ASP A 350 9.50 -1.53 -13.86
N ARG A 351 9.74 -0.26 -14.17
CA ARG A 351 10.45 0.66 -13.28
C ARG A 351 9.63 1.86 -12.85
N TYR A 352 8.68 2.28 -13.68
CA TYR A 352 8.16 3.64 -13.64
C TYR A 352 6.64 3.70 -13.67
N THR A 353 6.11 4.79 -13.09
CA THR A 353 4.70 5.12 -13.22
C THR A 353 4.39 5.62 -14.64
N PRO A 354 3.12 5.58 -15.10
CA PRO A 354 2.74 6.21 -16.36
C PRO A 354 3.14 7.69 -16.47
N TRP A 355 3.12 8.43 -15.35
CA TRP A 355 3.56 9.82 -15.29
C TRP A 355 5.06 9.95 -15.61
N ASP A 356 5.89 9.12 -14.99
CA ASP A 356 7.34 9.16 -15.21
C ASP A 356 7.68 8.72 -16.64
N ILE A 357 7.03 7.67 -17.16
CA ILE A 357 7.18 7.20 -18.56
C ILE A 357 6.84 8.33 -19.54
N LYS A 358 5.71 9.04 -19.33
CA LYS A 358 5.32 10.18 -20.15
C LYS A 358 6.39 11.28 -20.14
N ASN A 359 6.97 11.59 -18.99
CA ASN A 359 8.04 12.60 -18.90
C ASN A 359 9.34 12.13 -19.56
N ILE A 360 9.66 10.84 -19.47
CA ILE A 360 10.79 10.24 -20.19
C ILE A 360 10.59 10.38 -21.69
N LYS A 361 9.43 9.97 -22.24
CA LYS A 361 9.09 10.12 -23.66
C LYS A 361 9.00 11.59 -24.12
N ALA A 362 8.81 12.53 -23.20
CA ALA A 362 8.90 13.96 -23.48
C ALA A 362 10.36 14.50 -23.52
N GLY A 363 11.36 13.63 -23.40
CA GLY A 363 12.79 13.96 -23.50
C GLY A 363 13.51 14.14 -22.17
N GLN A 364 12.86 13.92 -21.03
CA GLN A 364 13.52 14.04 -19.72
C GLN A 364 14.25 12.74 -19.35
N VAL A 365 15.52 12.84 -18.97
CA VAL A 365 16.28 11.69 -18.45
C VAL A 365 16.17 11.66 -16.93
N VAL A 366 15.14 10.97 -16.43
CA VAL A 366 14.81 10.85 -15.00
C VAL A 366 14.93 9.40 -14.52
N GLY A 367 14.61 9.13 -13.25
CA GLY A 367 14.67 7.80 -12.65
C GLY A 367 16.10 7.31 -12.46
N TRP A 368 16.41 6.14 -12.99
CA TRP A 368 17.74 5.53 -12.97
C TRP A 368 18.75 6.24 -13.88
N ARG A 369 18.29 6.99 -14.88
CA ARG A 369 19.13 7.76 -15.83
C ARG A 369 20.18 6.90 -16.55
N GLY A 370 19.88 5.60 -16.71
CA GLY A 370 20.68 4.64 -17.44
C GLY A 370 20.44 4.74 -18.94
N GLU A 371 20.89 3.73 -19.67
CA GLU A 371 20.77 3.70 -21.12
C GLU A 371 19.30 3.57 -21.56
N LEU A 372 18.49 2.81 -20.82
CA LEU A 372 17.06 2.67 -21.07
C LEU A 372 16.35 4.03 -21.12
N GLU A 373 16.55 4.85 -20.09
CA GLU A 373 15.87 6.14 -20.00
C GLU A 373 16.41 7.14 -21.02
N LYS A 374 17.70 7.06 -21.39
CA LYS A 374 18.30 7.90 -22.43
C LYS A 374 17.78 7.58 -23.82
N GLN A 375 17.75 6.29 -24.19
CA GLN A 375 17.23 5.87 -25.49
C GLN A 375 15.74 6.17 -25.61
N ALA A 376 14.96 5.88 -24.56
CA ALA A 376 13.54 6.24 -24.53
C ALA A 376 13.30 7.75 -24.64
N ALA A 377 14.09 8.57 -23.94
CA ALA A 377 14.00 10.01 -24.05
C ALA A 377 14.38 10.54 -25.44
N ALA A 378 15.34 9.91 -26.11
CA ALA A 378 15.72 10.27 -27.47
C ALA A 378 14.69 9.84 -28.52
N ALA A 379 14.09 8.66 -28.35
CA ALA A 379 13.05 8.13 -29.25
C ALA A 379 11.69 8.81 -29.05
N GLY A 380 11.41 9.27 -27.84
CA GLY A 380 10.16 9.91 -27.46
C GLY A 380 8.95 8.98 -27.66
N GLU A 381 7.92 9.46 -28.39
CA GLU A 381 6.72 8.67 -28.70
C GLU A 381 7.00 7.47 -29.62
N ALA A 382 8.18 7.40 -30.26
CA ALA A 382 8.59 6.22 -31.03
C ALA A 382 9.06 5.07 -30.13
N TRP A 383 9.28 5.28 -28.83
CA TRP A 383 9.61 4.22 -27.89
C TRP A 383 8.38 3.35 -27.61
N GLU A 384 8.46 2.06 -27.94
CA GLU A 384 7.34 1.12 -27.83
C GLU A 384 7.10 0.63 -26.38
N GLU A 385 5.87 0.19 -26.10
CA GLU A 385 5.53 -0.45 -24.81
C GLU A 385 6.39 -1.70 -24.63
N ARG A 386 7.04 -1.86 -23.46
CA ARG A 386 7.96 -2.97 -23.17
C ARG A 386 9.22 -3.05 -24.06
N GLN A 387 9.57 -1.97 -24.78
CA GLN A 387 10.84 -1.91 -25.49
C GLN A 387 12.02 -1.95 -24.51
N LYS A 388 13.07 -2.68 -24.90
CA LYS A 388 14.34 -2.82 -24.18
C LYS A 388 15.43 -1.99 -24.85
N VAL A 389 16.53 -1.77 -24.15
CA VAL A 389 17.73 -1.11 -24.68
C VAL A 389 18.23 -1.84 -25.94
N GLU A 390 18.46 -1.08 -27.01
CA GLU A 390 19.18 -1.57 -28.19
C GLU A 390 20.69 -1.54 -27.91
N GLY A 391 21.38 -2.64 -28.24
CA GLY A 391 22.81 -2.83 -27.99
C GLY A 391 23.73 -2.24 -29.05
#